data_AF-A0A8I1PWS3-F1
#
_entry.id   AF-A0A8I1PWS3-F1
#
_cell.length_a   1.000
_cell.length_b   1.000
_cell.length_c   1.000
_cell.angle_alpha   90.00
_cell.angle_beta   90.00
_cell.angle_gamma   90.00
#
_symmetry.space_group_name_H-M   'P 1'
#
loop_
_entity.id
_entity.type
_entity.pdbx_description
1 polymer ?
#
loop_
_entity_poly.entity_id
_entity_poly.type
_entity_poly.pdbx_seq_one_letter_code
_entity_poly.pdbx_strand_id
1 'polypeptide(L)'
;MMLALLSDMPMPPTLGAAHMTGLMWMPTRPLTTARLFAVHPQPAPILPILGLLLLAAYAVGVVTLTRRGDAWSPLRGVCWLLGVATLELMTATGFDGYGMELFSIHMIQHMTLSMLTPILLCLGAPVTLLLRALSGGGPARRRVRIGLLRVLHSRPAAVLANPIVTGILFLLSLYALYFTPLFDVLMSTMWGHNLMLVHFLLIGSLYFWGVLGIDPSPRRGTGLMGQAGSPVARIAEMAVPVPFHAFFGVVLMMATTVMVSYYSAPMASLDAAALHDQQTAGGIAWGFTELPTLLVLLVLFIQWQRSDTRRAAAAERHAARFGDVELDEYNARLERLARRDARS
;
A
#
# COMPACT_ATOMS: atom_id res chain seq x y z
N MET A 1 44.22 -6.94 18.53
CA MET A 1 45.05 -7.10 17.32
C MET A 1 44.27 -7.34 16.03
N MET A 2 43.00 -7.79 16.10
CA MET A 2 42.13 -8.01 14.92
C MET A 2 41.35 -6.75 14.46
N LEU A 3 41.32 -5.70 15.29
CA LEU A 3 40.67 -4.41 15.03
C LEU A 3 41.56 -3.38 14.31
N ALA A 4 42.88 -3.62 14.24
CA ALA A 4 43.84 -2.75 13.54
C ALA A 4 44.09 -3.18 12.08
N LEU A 5 43.61 -4.36 11.67
CA LEU A 5 43.74 -4.87 10.30
C LEU A 5 42.57 -4.48 9.38
N LEU A 6 41.54 -3.84 9.93
CA LEU A 6 40.40 -3.31 9.16
C LEU A 6 40.57 -1.83 8.79
N SER A 7 41.56 -1.12 9.35
CA SER A 7 41.83 0.30 9.06
C SER A 7 42.70 0.53 7.82
N ASP A 8 43.39 -0.49 7.32
CA ASP A 8 44.34 -0.41 6.19
C ASP A 8 43.79 -1.00 4.89
N MET A 9 42.48 -1.27 4.81
CA MET A 9 41.86 -1.61 3.54
C MET A 9 41.89 -0.36 2.65
N PRO A 10 42.53 -0.40 1.47
CA PRO A 10 42.50 0.72 0.55
C PRO A 10 41.04 1.02 0.22
N MET A 11 40.60 2.22 0.61
CA MET A 11 39.30 2.74 0.19
C MET A 11 39.25 2.61 -1.33
N PRO A 12 38.20 1.98 -1.90
CA PRO A 12 38.06 1.95 -3.36
C PRO A 12 38.16 3.38 -3.89
N PRO A 13 38.79 3.58 -5.05
CA PRO A 13 38.97 4.91 -5.63
C PRO A 13 37.61 5.59 -5.60
N THR A 14 37.58 6.82 -5.07
CA THR A 14 36.40 7.69 -5.01
C THR A 14 35.55 7.47 -6.24
N LEU A 15 34.43 6.74 -6.07
CA LEU A 15 33.45 6.53 -7.12
C LEU A 15 32.91 7.91 -7.46
N GLY A 16 33.50 8.55 -8.45
CA GLY A 16 32.90 9.72 -9.09
C GLY A 16 31.47 9.36 -9.44
N ALA A 17 30.53 10.21 -9.03
CA ALA A 17 29.09 10.16 -9.28
C ALA A 17 28.61 8.77 -9.74
N ALA A 18 28.08 7.94 -8.84
CA ALA A 18 27.61 6.59 -9.15
C ALA A 18 26.63 6.62 -10.34
N HIS A 19 27.15 6.44 -11.55
CA HIS A 19 26.35 6.47 -12.75
C HIS A 19 25.51 5.21 -12.78
N MET A 20 24.20 5.40 -12.76
CA MET A 20 23.27 4.31 -12.98
C MET A 20 23.61 3.62 -14.31
N THR A 21 23.60 2.29 -14.30
CA THR A 21 23.83 1.47 -15.48
C THR A 21 22.52 0.92 -16.04
N GLY A 22 22.36 0.93 -17.36
CA GLY A 22 21.18 0.41 -18.06
C GLY A 22 20.44 1.45 -18.90
N LEU A 23 19.36 1.01 -19.54
CA LEU A 23 18.55 1.81 -20.46
C LEU A 23 17.50 2.63 -19.69
N MET A 24 17.97 3.64 -18.96
CA MET A 24 17.09 4.59 -18.27
C MET A 24 17.40 6.01 -18.72
N TRP A 25 16.36 6.77 -18.99
CA TRP A 25 16.43 8.20 -19.22
C TRP A 25 16.52 8.95 -17.89
N MET A 26 17.44 9.90 -17.85
CA MET A 26 17.60 10.87 -16.77
C MET A 26 17.48 12.29 -17.33
N PRO A 27 16.83 13.21 -16.60
CA PRO A 27 16.63 14.56 -17.08
C PRO A 27 17.97 15.29 -17.22
N THR A 28 18.15 15.97 -18.34
CA THR A 28 19.32 16.85 -18.60
C THR A 28 19.00 18.34 -18.42
N ARG A 29 17.76 18.65 -18.02
CA ARG A 29 17.25 20.02 -17.89
C ARG A 29 16.69 20.26 -16.49
N PRO A 30 16.73 21.51 -16.00
CA PRO A 30 16.23 21.87 -14.67
C PRO A 30 14.78 21.42 -14.45
N LEU A 31 14.43 21.14 -13.20
CA LEU A 31 13.07 20.79 -12.80
C LEU A 31 12.11 21.95 -13.11
N THR A 32 10.98 21.63 -13.75
CA THR A 32 9.83 22.53 -13.87
C THR A 32 8.57 21.68 -13.72
N THR A 33 7.48 22.28 -13.25
CA THR A 33 6.20 21.57 -13.12
C THR A 33 5.76 20.93 -14.44
N ALA A 34 5.86 21.66 -15.55
CA ALA A 34 5.51 21.14 -16.87
C ALA A 34 6.34 19.90 -17.26
N ARG A 35 7.65 19.87 -16.95
CA ARG A 35 8.51 18.72 -17.24
C ARG A 35 8.24 17.54 -16.30
N LEU A 36 7.91 17.81 -15.05
CA LEU A 36 7.60 16.79 -14.07
C LEU A 36 6.33 16.01 -14.46
N PHE A 37 5.30 16.71 -14.95
CA PHE A 37 4.05 16.10 -15.41
C PHE A 37 4.04 15.71 -16.90
N ALA A 38 5.13 15.97 -17.64
CA ALA A 38 5.20 15.58 -19.05
C ALA A 38 5.25 14.05 -19.16
N VAL A 39 4.44 13.49 -20.06
CA VAL A 39 4.47 12.06 -20.39
C VAL A 39 5.82 11.74 -21.01
N HIS A 40 6.59 10.89 -20.33
CA HIS A 40 7.96 10.54 -20.68
C HIS A 40 8.30 9.14 -20.14
N PRO A 41 7.70 8.07 -20.70
CA PRO A 41 8.01 6.71 -20.28
C PRO A 41 9.49 6.38 -20.52
N GLN A 42 10.06 5.57 -19.63
CA GLN A 42 11.43 5.08 -19.78
C GLN A 42 11.61 4.25 -21.07
N PRO A 43 12.84 4.14 -21.60
CA PRO A 43 13.11 3.27 -22.75
C PRO A 43 12.65 1.82 -22.55
N ALA A 44 12.71 1.33 -21.31
CA ALA A 44 12.12 0.07 -20.87
C ALA A 44 10.93 0.34 -19.91
N PRO A 45 9.71 0.59 -20.41
CA PRO A 45 8.59 1.04 -19.59
C PRO A 45 7.85 -0.14 -18.93
N ILE A 46 8.52 -0.86 -18.04
CA ILE A 46 7.99 -2.09 -17.41
C ILE A 46 6.73 -1.80 -16.58
N LEU A 47 6.81 -0.84 -15.66
CA LEU A 47 5.69 -0.47 -14.79
C LEU A 47 4.51 0.18 -15.54
N PRO A 48 4.73 1.10 -16.50
CA PRO A 48 3.66 1.61 -17.36
C PRO A 48 2.95 0.51 -18.16
N ILE A 49 3.69 -0.44 -18.75
CA ILE A 49 3.08 -1.58 -19.44
C ILE A 49 2.25 -2.41 -18.45
N LEU A 50 2.76 -2.66 -17.24
CA LEU A 50 2.01 -3.36 -16.19
C LEU A 50 0.73 -2.62 -15.81
N GLY A 51 0.78 -1.30 -15.64
CA GLY A 51 -0.38 -0.46 -15.32
C GLY A 51 -1.47 -0.55 -16.39
N LEU A 52 -1.11 -0.41 -17.66
CA LEU A 52 -2.03 -0.58 -18.79
C LEU A 52 -2.62 -1.99 -18.88
N LEU A 53 -1.82 -3.04 -18.63
CA LEU A 53 -2.30 -4.43 -18.60
C LEU A 53 -3.29 -4.66 -17.45
N LEU A 54 -3.01 -4.10 -16.27
CA LEU A 54 -3.90 -4.14 -15.11
C LEU A 54 -5.21 -3.42 -15.41
N LEU A 55 -5.16 -2.25 -16.04
CA LEU A 55 -6.34 -1.50 -16.47
C LEU A 55 -7.19 -2.28 -17.47
N ALA A 56 -6.56 -2.85 -18.50
CA ALA A 56 -7.24 -3.66 -19.50
C ALA A 56 -7.89 -4.90 -18.88
N ALA A 57 -7.17 -5.62 -18.00
CA ALA A 57 -7.69 -6.78 -17.29
C ALA A 57 -8.91 -6.44 -16.43
N TYR A 58 -8.86 -5.30 -15.71
CA TYR A 58 -9.98 -4.82 -14.91
C TYR A 58 -11.19 -4.44 -15.78
N ALA A 59 -10.97 -3.70 -16.87
CA ALA A 59 -12.01 -3.35 -17.82
C ALA A 59 -12.70 -4.59 -18.41
N VAL A 60 -11.92 -5.61 -18.81
CA VAL A 60 -12.44 -6.91 -19.28
C VAL A 60 -13.28 -7.58 -18.19
N GLY A 61 -12.84 -7.55 -16.94
CA GLY A 61 -13.60 -8.06 -15.79
C GLY A 61 -14.94 -7.35 -15.61
N VAL A 62 -14.96 -6.02 -15.65
CA VAL A 62 -16.18 -5.21 -15.54
C VAL A 62 -17.13 -5.48 -16.70
N VAL A 63 -16.64 -5.44 -17.95
CA VAL A 63 -17.45 -5.73 -19.15
C VAL A 63 -18.03 -7.15 -19.11
N THR A 64 -17.25 -8.13 -18.62
CA THR A 64 -17.72 -9.50 -18.48
C THR A 64 -18.89 -9.60 -17.50
N LEU A 65 -18.86 -8.87 -16.38
CA LEU A 65 -19.95 -8.85 -15.42
C LEU A 65 -21.18 -8.11 -15.96
N THR A 66 -20.99 -6.91 -16.50
CA THR A 66 -22.12 -6.09 -16.97
C THR A 66 -22.85 -6.74 -18.14
N ARG A 67 -22.14 -7.42 -19.06
CA ARG A 67 -22.76 -8.20 -20.14
C ARG A 67 -23.58 -9.40 -19.65
N ARG A 68 -23.33 -9.89 -18.43
CA ARG A 68 -24.11 -10.95 -17.78
C ARG A 68 -25.31 -10.40 -17.00
N GLY A 69 -25.46 -9.08 -16.93
CA GLY A 69 -26.47 -8.42 -16.10
C GLY A 69 -26.05 -8.23 -14.64
N ASP A 70 -24.80 -8.55 -14.27
CA ASP A 70 -24.30 -8.34 -12.92
C ASP A 70 -23.93 -6.88 -12.69
N ALA A 71 -24.45 -6.29 -11.61
CA ALA A 71 -24.03 -4.96 -11.19
C ALA A 71 -22.60 -4.96 -10.61
N TRP A 72 -21.83 -3.94 -10.98
CA TRP A 72 -20.53 -3.60 -10.41
C TRP A 72 -20.53 -2.15 -9.92
N SER A 73 -19.88 -1.88 -8.80
CA SER A 73 -19.87 -0.54 -8.20
C SER A 73 -19.03 0.43 -9.04
N PRO A 74 -19.59 1.57 -9.51
CA PRO A 74 -18.82 2.57 -10.26
C PRO A 74 -17.66 3.13 -9.44
N LEU A 75 -17.87 3.33 -8.13
CA LEU A 75 -16.82 3.83 -7.22
C LEU A 75 -15.59 2.92 -7.21
N ARG A 76 -15.77 1.59 -7.28
CA ARG A 76 -14.65 0.65 -7.38
C ARG A 76 -13.89 0.82 -8.69
N GLY A 77 -14.61 1.02 -9.80
CA GLY A 77 -14.01 1.31 -11.10
C GLY A 77 -13.22 2.62 -11.10
N VAL A 78 -13.76 3.67 -10.47
CA VAL A 78 -13.07 4.97 -10.32
C VAL A 78 -11.82 4.83 -9.45
N CYS A 79 -11.91 4.17 -8.28
CA CYS A 79 -10.73 3.94 -7.43
C CYS A 79 -9.64 3.15 -8.16
N TRP A 80 -10.02 2.10 -8.90
CA TRP A 80 -9.06 1.34 -9.72
C TRP A 80 -8.39 2.19 -10.77
N LEU A 81 -9.17 2.98 -11.53
CA LEU A 81 -8.66 3.88 -12.55
C LEU A 81 -7.70 4.91 -11.94
N LEU A 82 -8.05 5.49 -10.80
CA LEU A 82 -7.18 6.43 -10.08
C LEU A 82 -5.90 5.76 -9.59
N GLY A 83 -5.97 4.52 -9.11
CA GLY A 83 -4.78 3.76 -8.70
C GLY A 83 -3.84 3.47 -9.87
N VAL A 84 -4.37 3.09 -11.03
CA VAL A 84 -3.54 2.95 -12.24
C VAL A 84 -3.01 4.33 -12.66
N ALA A 85 -3.83 5.38 -12.61
CA ALA A 85 -3.39 6.72 -12.97
C ALA A 85 -2.25 7.24 -12.08
N THR A 86 -2.25 6.95 -10.78
CA THR A 86 -1.12 7.32 -9.89
C THR A 86 0.13 6.48 -10.17
N LEU A 87 -0.02 5.20 -10.53
CA LEU A 87 1.09 4.36 -11.00
C LEU A 87 1.72 4.94 -12.28
N GLU A 88 0.90 5.25 -13.29
CA GLU A 88 1.36 5.86 -14.55
C GLU A 88 1.95 7.25 -14.31
N LEU A 89 1.35 8.06 -13.43
CA LEU A 89 1.90 9.37 -13.08
C LEU A 89 3.33 9.23 -12.53
N MET A 90 3.58 8.25 -11.68
CA MET A 90 4.90 8.05 -11.07
C MET A 90 5.92 7.36 -11.98
N THR A 91 5.50 6.64 -13.02
CA THR A 91 6.39 5.74 -13.80
C THR A 91 6.40 6.00 -15.30
N ALA A 92 5.44 6.75 -15.83
CA ALA A 92 5.32 7.11 -17.25
C ALA A 92 5.50 8.62 -17.50
N THR A 93 5.85 9.40 -16.47
CA THR A 93 6.09 10.85 -16.59
C THR A 93 7.48 11.23 -16.08
N GLY A 94 7.79 12.53 -16.15
CA GLY A 94 9.04 13.08 -15.63
C GLY A 94 9.36 12.72 -14.17
N PHE A 95 8.36 12.36 -13.34
CA PHE A 95 8.59 11.88 -11.97
C PHE A 95 9.62 10.76 -11.89
N ASP A 96 9.60 9.82 -12.85
CA ASP A 96 10.50 8.67 -12.80
C ASP A 96 11.96 9.03 -13.12
N GLY A 97 12.17 9.93 -14.08
CA GLY A 97 13.52 10.42 -14.40
C GLY A 97 14.05 11.40 -13.36
N TYR A 98 13.25 12.38 -12.94
CA TYR A 98 13.66 13.33 -11.89
C TYR A 98 13.82 12.65 -10.53
N GLY A 99 13.11 11.55 -10.28
CA GLY A 99 13.31 10.69 -9.11
C GLY A 99 14.66 9.98 -9.09
N MET A 100 15.40 9.92 -10.19
CA MET A 100 16.78 9.44 -10.20
C MET A 100 17.80 10.52 -9.83
N GLU A 101 17.42 11.79 -9.87
CA GLU A 101 18.33 12.93 -9.64
C GLU A 101 18.05 13.66 -8.32
N LEU A 102 16.80 13.63 -7.86
CA LEU A 102 16.34 14.29 -6.64
C LEU A 102 15.72 13.25 -5.70
N PHE A 103 16.30 13.16 -4.50
CA PHE A 103 15.78 12.34 -3.43
C PHE A 103 14.39 12.79 -2.98
N SER A 104 14.09 14.09 -3.01
CA SER A 104 12.74 14.60 -2.72
C SER A 104 11.68 14.07 -3.69
N ILE A 105 11.98 14.04 -4.99
CA ILE A 105 11.09 13.49 -6.03
C ILE A 105 10.98 11.97 -5.90
N HIS A 106 12.10 11.29 -5.64
CA HIS A 106 12.10 9.87 -5.32
C HIS A 106 11.19 9.57 -4.13
N MET A 107 11.21 10.40 -3.09
CA MET A 107 10.37 10.18 -1.92
C MET A 107 8.88 10.35 -2.24
N ILE A 108 8.50 11.29 -3.10
CA ILE A 108 7.12 11.40 -3.62
C ILE A 108 6.75 10.12 -4.37
N GLN A 109 7.64 9.63 -5.24
CA GLN A 109 7.45 8.42 -6.02
C GLN A 109 7.27 7.19 -5.12
N HIS A 110 8.19 7.01 -4.17
CA HIS A 110 8.16 5.98 -3.14
C HIS A 110 6.83 6.00 -2.40
N MET A 111 6.46 7.13 -1.79
CA MET A 111 5.27 7.22 -0.94
C MET A 111 3.98 7.02 -1.73
N THR A 112 3.94 7.51 -2.97
CA THR A 112 2.80 7.32 -3.86
C THR A 112 2.64 5.85 -4.26
N LEU A 113 3.73 5.13 -4.55
CA LEU A 113 3.69 3.73 -4.96
C LEU A 113 3.58 2.75 -3.78
N SER A 114 4.06 3.10 -2.58
CA SER A 114 3.99 2.25 -1.39
C SER A 114 2.69 2.42 -0.60
N MET A 115 2.00 3.56 -0.74
CA MET A 115 0.78 3.85 0.01
C MET A 115 -0.42 4.18 -0.89
N LEU A 116 -0.40 5.33 -1.56
CA LEU A 116 -1.60 5.87 -2.24
C LEU A 116 -2.10 4.94 -3.36
N THR A 117 -1.18 4.51 -4.23
CA THR A 117 -1.48 3.62 -5.36
C THR A 117 -2.07 2.28 -4.88
N PRO A 118 -1.42 1.53 -3.95
CA PRO A 118 -1.98 0.34 -3.34
C PRO A 118 -3.38 0.52 -2.75
N ILE A 119 -3.62 1.60 -1.99
CA ILE A 119 -4.93 1.87 -1.39
C ILE A 119 -5.99 1.95 -2.48
N LEU A 120 -5.76 2.78 -3.50
CA LEU A 120 -6.70 2.98 -4.61
C LEU A 120 -6.95 1.68 -5.40
N LEU A 121 -5.90 0.90 -5.68
CA LEU A 121 -6.01 -0.40 -6.34
C LEU A 121 -6.81 -1.41 -5.49
N CYS A 122 -6.55 -1.49 -4.19
CA CYS A 122 -7.29 -2.37 -3.27
C CYS A 122 -8.76 -1.96 -3.12
N LEU A 123 -9.07 -0.65 -3.11
CA LEU A 123 -10.45 -0.14 -3.13
C LEU A 123 -11.22 -0.60 -4.39
N GLY A 124 -10.51 -0.84 -5.49
CA GLY A 124 -11.05 -1.41 -6.72
C GLY A 124 -11.58 -2.85 -6.59
N ALA A 125 -11.25 -3.57 -5.52
CA ALA A 125 -11.62 -4.98 -5.29
C ALA A 125 -11.25 -5.93 -6.45
N PRO A 126 -10.01 -5.89 -6.98
CA PRO A 126 -9.61 -6.64 -8.17
C PRO A 126 -9.78 -8.15 -8.02
N VAL A 127 -9.50 -8.72 -6.85
CA VAL A 127 -9.62 -10.18 -6.63
C VAL A 127 -11.08 -10.60 -6.63
N THR A 128 -11.96 -9.80 -6.01
CA THR A 128 -13.42 -9.99 -6.06
C THR A 128 -13.93 -9.91 -7.49
N LEU A 129 -13.49 -8.91 -8.26
CA LEU A 129 -13.87 -8.74 -9.65
C LEU A 129 -13.48 -9.97 -10.47
N LEU A 130 -12.22 -10.42 -10.34
CA LEU A 130 -11.70 -11.59 -11.03
C LEU A 130 -12.48 -12.86 -10.68
N LEU A 131 -12.72 -13.11 -9.39
CA LEU A 131 -13.49 -14.27 -8.94
C LEU A 131 -14.94 -14.28 -9.43
N ARG A 132 -15.59 -13.11 -9.51
CA ARG A 132 -16.94 -12.95 -10.06
C ARG A 132 -16.95 -13.12 -11.59
N ALA A 133 -16.02 -12.50 -12.30
CA ALA A 133 -15.92 -12.61 -13.76
C ALA A 133 -15.62 -14.05 -14.23
N LEU A 134 -14.92 -14.84 -13.41
CA LEU A 134 -14.66 -16.25 -13.66
C LEU A 134 -15.81 -17.18 -13.24
N SER A 135 -16.77 -16.71 -12.44
CA SER A 135 -17.95 -17.51 -12.06
C SER A 135 -18.84 -17.75 -13.28
N GLY A 136 -19.59 -18.85 -13.35
CA GLY A 136 -20.50 -19.14 -14.48
C GLY A 136 -19.85 -19.23 -15.87
N GLY A 137 -18.54 -19.50 -15.95
CA GLY A 137 -17.84 -19.77 -17.22
C GLY A 137 -17.71 -21.27 -17.51
N GLY A 138 -17.33 -21.61 -18.74
CA GLY A 138 -17.02 -23.00 -19.13
C GLY A 138 -15.87 -23.63 -18.32
N PRO A 139 -15.55 -24.92 -18.54
CA PRO A 139 -14.63 -25.70 -17.71
C PRO A 139 -13.26 -25.03 -17.46
N ALA A 140 -12.72 -24.32 -18.45
CA ALA A 140 -11.44 -23.61 -18.32
C ALA A 140 -11.49 -22.48 -17.27
N ARG A 141 -12.51 -21.60 -17.30
CA ARG A 141 -12.65 -20.51 -16.33
C ARG A 141 -12.88 -21.04 -14.92
N ARG A 142 -13.63 -22.14 -14.79
CA ARG A 142 -13.82 -22.84 -13.52
C ARG A 142 -12.49 -23.35 -12.95
N ARG A 143 -11.61 -23.92 -13.77
CA ARG A 143 -10.26 -24.36 -13.34
C ARG A 143 -9.43 -23.19 -12.82
N VAL A 144 -9.40 -22.07 -13.55
CA VAL A 144 -8.68 -20.85 -13.13
C VAL A 144 -9.21 -20.34 -11.80
N ARG A 145 -10.54 -20.26 -11.64
CA ARG A 145 -11.19 -19.83 -10.38
C ARG A 145 -10.81 -20.73 -9.21
N ILE A 146 -10.82 -22.05 -9.40
CA ILE A 146 -10.42 -23.02 -8.36
C ILE A 146 -8.94 -22.83 -8.01
N GLY A 147 -8.06 -22.67 -9.00
CA GLY A 147 -6.65 -22.40 -8.78
C GLY A 147 -6.42 -21.15 -7.95
N LEU A 148 -7.07 -20.04 -8.31
CA LEU A 148 -7.01 -18.79 -7.56
C LEU A 148 -7.49 -18.96 -6.12
N LEU A 149 -8.62 -19.65 -5.90
CA LEU A 149 -9.12 -19.93 -4.56
C LEU A 149 -8.16 -20.81 -3.75
N ARG A 150 -7.49 -21.79 -4.38
CA ARG A 150 -6.47 -22.61 -3.69
C ARG A 150 -5.28 -21.76 -3.24
N VAL A 151 -4.81 -20.85 -4.10
CA VAL A 151 -3.73 -19.91 -3.75
C VAL A 151 -4.15 -19.03 -2.58
N LEU A 152 -5.35 -18.43 -2.64
CA LEU A 152 -5.87 -17.55 -1.58
C LEU A 152 -6.06 -18.26 -0.23
N HIS A 153 -6.35 -19.56 -0.23
CA HIS A 153 -6.50 -20.36 1.01
C HIS A 153 -5.24 -21.16 1.36
N SER A 154 -4.10 -20.89 0.73
CA SER A 154 -2.85 -21.60 0.99
C SER A 154 -2.17 -21.09 2.27
N ARG A 155 -1.30 -21.92 2.87
CA ARG A 155 -0.49 -21.52 4.04
C ARG A 155 0.42 -20.31 3.76
N PRO A 156 1.13 -20.22 2.62
CA PRO A 156 1.90 -19.02 2.29
C PRO A 156 1.02 -17.76 2.22
N ALA A 157 -0.16 -17.85 1.62
CA ALA A 157 -1.11 -16.73 1.59
C ALA A 157 -1.58 -16.34 3.00
N ALA A 158 -1.78 -17.30 3.91
CA ALA A 158 -2.11 -17.01 5.30
C ALA A 158 -0.95 -16.32 6.05
N VAL A 159 0.30 -16.72 5.81
CA VAL A 159 1.50 -16.06 6.39
C VAL A 159 1.62 -14.63 5.85
N LEU A 160 1.51 -14.45 4.54
CA LEU A 160 1.58 -13.12 3.91
C LEU A 160 0.38 -12.25 4.25
N ALA A 161 -0.76 -12.85 4.60
CA ALA A 161 -1.92 -12.16 5.13
C ALA A 161 -1.89 -12.09 6.67
N ASN A 162 -0.78 -12.32 7.37
CA ASN A 162 -0.72 -12.08 8.80
C ASN A 162 -0.40 -10.60 9.08
N PRO A 163 -1.17 -9.89 9.95
CA PRO A 163 -0.96 -8.46 10.21
C PRO A 163 0.43 -8.14 10.77
N ILE A 164 0.99 -9.02 11.59
CA ILE A 164 2.34 -8.86 12.13
C ILE A 164 3.37 -9.00 11.02
N VAL A 165 3.21 -10.01 10.16
CA VAL A 165 4.13 -10.23 9.02
C VAL A 165 4.06 -9.05 8.04
N THR A 166 2.86 -8.60 7.68
CA THR A 166 2.71 -7.45 6.78
C THR A 166 3.24 -6.16 7.39
N GLY A 167 2.99 -5.93 8.69
CA GLY A 167 3.52 -4.77 9.40
C GLY A 167 5.05 -4.79 9.48
N ILE A 168 5.65 -5.94 9.80
CA ILE A 168 7.11 -6.10 9.82
C ILE A 168 7.67 -5.91 8.41
N LEU A 169 7.10 -6.52 7.38
CA LEU A 169 7.58 -6.36 6.00
C LEU A 169 7.49 -4.89 5.55
N PHE A 170 6.39 -4.20 5.88
CA PHE A 170 6.20 -2.80 5.54
C PHE A 170 7.25 -1.90 6.22
N LEU A 171 7.46 -2.06 7.52
CA LEU A 171 8.45 -1.29 8.29
C LEU A 171 9.89 -1.66 7.94
N LEU A 172 10.21 -2.96 7.89
CA LEU A 172 11.55 -3.45 7.60
C LEU A 172 11.98 -3.04 6.20
N SER A 173 11.07 -3.03 5.21
CA SER A 173 11.38 -2.55 3.87
C SER A 173 11.89 -1.12 3.88
N LEU A 174 11.20 -0.24 4.61
CA LEU A 174 11.60 1.16 4.74
C LEU A 174 12.99 1.29 5.39
N TYR A 175 13.16 0.71 6.58
CA TYR A 175 14.42 0.88 7.31
C TYR A 175 15.59 0.14 6.64
N ALA A 176 15.37 -1.06 6.11
CA ALA A 176 16.42 -1.81 5.43
C ALA A 176 16.89 -1.10 4.17
N LEU A 177 16.00 -0.46 3.40
CA LEU A 177 16.42 0.29 2.21
C LEU A 177 17.34 1.45 2.60
N TYR A 178 16.92 2.30 3.53
CA TYR A 178 17.59 3.58 3.77
C TYR A 178 18.71 3.55 4.82
N PHE A 179 18.73 2.57 5.73
CA PHE A 179 19.78 2.43 6.75
C PHE A 179 20.80 1.35 6.40
N THR A 180 20.73 0.77 5.20
CA THR A 180 21.74 -0.16 4.69
C THR A 180 22.17 0.27 3.28
N PRO A 181 23.24 -0.31 2.72
CA PRO A 181 23.66 -0.01 1.34
C PRO A 181 22.64 -0.45 0.26
N LEU A 182 21.53 -1.09 0.64
CA LEU A 182 20.56 -1.65 -0.31
C LEU A 182 19.96 -0.59 -1.24
N PHE A 183 19.70 0.63 -0.73
CA PHE A 183 19.22 1.74 -1.57
C PHE A 183 20.17 2.04 -2.71
N ASP A 184 21.44 2.30 -2.38
CA ASP A 184 22.48 2.67 -3.35
C ASP A 184 22.68 1.54 -4.38
N VAL A 185 22.66 0.27 -3.93
CA VAL A 185 22.75 -0.90 -4.81
C VAL A 185 21.58 -0.95 -5.80
N LEU A 186 20.35 -0.77 -5.32
CA LEU A 186 19.16 -0.84 -6.18
C LEU A 186 19.12 0.34 -7.17
N MET A 187 19.44 1.55 -6.73
CA MET A 187 19.44 2.74 -7.60
C MET A 187 20.57 2.73 -8.65
N SER A 188 21.66 2.00 -8.42
CA SER A 188 22.80 1.92 -9.35
C SER A 188 22.50 1.23 -10.69
N THR A 189 21.35 0.56 -10.82
CA THR A 189 20.98 -0.14 -12.06
C THR A 189 19.51 0.09 -12.40
N MET A 190 19.20 0.12 -13.70
CA MET A 190 17.81 0.18 -14.19
C MET A 190 16.94 -0.94 -13.59
N TRP A 191 17.47 -2.17 -13.52
CA TRP A 191 16.74 -3.32 -12.98
C TRP A 191 16.53 -3.23 -11.47
N GLY A 192 17.54 -2.75 -10.74
CA GLY A 192 17.42 -2.52 -9.30
C GLY A 192 16.38 -1.45 -8.96
N HIS A 193 16.36 -0.34 -9.72
CA HIS A 193 15.35 0.69 -9.52
C HIS A 193 13.94 0.16 -9.82
N ASN A 194 13.75 -0.52 -10.95
CA ASN A 194 12.45 -1.15 -11.26
C ASN A 194 12.03 -2.18 -10.20
N LEU A 195 12.97 -2.99 -9.69
CA LEU A 195 12.71 -3.92 -8.59
C LEU A 195 12.27 -3.19 -7.32
N MET A 196 12.90 -2.05 -7.02
CA MET A 196 12.53 -1.19 -5.89
C MET A 196 11.09 -0.66 -6.03
N LEU A 197 10.72 -0.13 -7.20
CA LEU A 197 9.36 0.36 -7.45
C LEU A 197 8.31 -0.76 -7.38
N VAL A 198 8.61 -1.94 -7.93
CA VAL A 198 7.75 -3.13 -7.82
C VAL A 198 7.61 -3.57 -6.37
N HIS A 199 8.71 -3.54 -5.60
CA HIS A 199 8.71 -3.86 -4.17
C HIS A 199 7.80 -2.91 -3.38
N PHE A 200 7.87 -1.60 -3.63
CA PHE A 200 6.96 -0.62 -3.02
C PHE A 200 5.50 -0.94 -3.29
N LEU A 201 5.16 -1.14 -4.56
CA LEU A 201 3.79 -1.46 -4.96
C LEU A 201 3.32 -2.78 -4.33
N LEU A 202 4.17 -3.81 -4.31
CA LEU A 202 3.85 -5.14 -3.79
C LEU A 202 3.63 -5.13 -2.29
N ILE A 203 4.57 -4.58 -1.52
CA ILE A 203 4.50 -4.55 -0.05
C ILE A 203 3.36 -3.65 0.40
N GLY A 204 3.18 -2.49 -0.24
CA GLY A 204 2.02 -1.64 -0.02
C GLY A 204 0.70 -2.37 -0.31
N SER A 205 0.59 -3.03 -1.45
CA SER A 205 -0.61 -3.80 -1.82
C SER A 205 -0.90 -4.92 -0.82
N LEU A 206 0.14 -5.61 -0.35
CA LEU A 206 -0.01 -6.69 0.63
C LEU A 206 -0.50 -6.16 1.98
N TYR A 207 0.06 -5.04 2.44
CA TYR A 207 -0.33 -4.39 3.68
C TYR A 207 -1.78 -3.87 3.61
N PHE A 208 -2.11 -3.06 2.60
CA PHE A 208 -3.44 -2.46 2.47
C PHE A 208 -4.52 -3.47 2.05
N TRP A 209 -4.18 -4.59 1.42
CA TRP A 209 -5.12 -5.69 1.18
C TRP A 209 -5.68 -6.23 2.50
N GLY A 210 -4.83 -6.41 3.51
CA GLY A 210 -5.21 -6.83 4.86
C GLY A 210 -6.01 -5.77 5.61
N VAL A 211 -5.50 -4.53 5.66
CA VAL A 211 -6.10 -3.41 6.40
C VAL A 211 -7.46 -3.02 5.82
N LEU A 212 -7.56 -2.78 4.51
CA LEU A 212 -8.83 -2.41 3.89
C LEU A 212 -9.81 -3.59 3.89
N GLY A 213 -9.28 -4.81 3.77
CA GLY A 213 -10.04 -6.04 3.86
C GLY A 213 -11.26 -6.01 2.97
N ILE A 214 -11.14 -5.57 1.72
CA ILE A 214 -12.24 -5.48 0.73
C ILE A 214 -12.36 -6.79 -0.05
N ASP A 215 -11.22 -7.30 -0.52
CA ASP A 215 -11.11 -8.56 -1.23
C ASP A 215 -11.11 -9.77 -0.28
N PRO A 216 -11.38 -10.99 -0.78
CA PRO A 216 -11.30 -12.19 0.02
C PRO A 216 -9.88 -12.38 0.56
N SER A 217 -9.77 -12.69 1.85
CA SER A 217 -8.50 -12.88 2.55
C SER A 217 -8.65 -13.97 3.61
N PRO A 218 -7.59 -14.74 3.90
CA PRO A 218 -7.55 -15.67 5.03
C PRO A 218 -7.97 -15.05 6.38
N ARG A 219 -7.81 -13.73 6.55
CA ARG A 219 -8.19 -12.97 7.75
C ARG A 219 -9.70 -12.93 8.04
N ARG A 220 -10.57 -13.35 7.10
CA ARG A 220 -12.03 -13.34 7.30
C ARG A 220 -12.60 -14.65 7.88
N GLY A 221 -11.74 -15.61 8.22
CA GLY A 221 -12.14 -16.88 8.84
C GLY A 221 -12.47 -16.78 10.33
N THR A 222 -12.74 -17.90 10.97
CA THR A 222 -12.96 -18.00 12.43
C THR A 222 -11.63 -18.13 13.20
N GLY A 223 -11.62 -17.77 14.48
CA GLY A 223 -10.44 -17.85 15.37
C GLY A 223 -9.64 -16.54 15.48
N LEU A 224 -8.39 -16.63 15.96
CA LEU A 224 -7.51 -15.47 16.23
C LEU A 224 -7.27 -14.60 14.99
N MET A 225 -7.15 -15.23 13.82
CA MET A 225 -6.95 -14.53 12.55
C MET A 225 -8.22 -13.78 12.08
N GLY A 226 -9.39 -14.26 12.50
CA GLY A 226 -10.69 -13.59 12.30
C GLY A 226 -10.86 -12.35 13.17
N GLN A 227 -10.35 -12.39 14.42
CA GLN A 227 -10.36 -11.23 15.32
C GLN A 227 -9.52 -10.06 14.77
N ALA A 228 -8.42 -10.36 14.08
CA ALA A 228 -7.62 -9.38 13.35
C ALA A 228 -8.38 -8.71 12.19
N GLY A 229 -9.50 -9.29 11.73
CA GLY A 229 -10.39 -8.69 10.75
C GLY A 229 -11.39 -7.66 11.32
N SER A 230 -11.48 -7.53 12.66
CA SER A 230 -12.39 -6.57 13.28
C SER A 230 -12.02 -5.11 12.89
N PRO A 231 -12.99 -4.19 12.77
CA PRO A 231 -12.69 -2.80 12.44
C PRO A 231 -11.65 -2.17 13.39
N VAL A 232 -11.76 -2.44 14.69
CA VAL A 232 -10.83 -1.94 15.71
C VAL A 232 -9.42 -2.50 15.52
N ALA A 233 -9.28 -3.80 15.27
CA ALA A 233 -7.97 -4.41 15.02
C ALA A 233 -7.29 -3.83 13.76
N ARG A 234 -8.06 -3.55 12.70
CA ARG A 234 -7.54 -2.96 11.46
C ARG A 234 -7.14 -1.49 11.64
N ILE A 235 -7.87 -0.73 12.46
CA ILE A 235 -7.47 0.63 12.87
C ILE A 235 -6.18 0.58 13.69
N ALA A 236 -6.08 -0.33 14.66
CA ALA A 236 -4.87 -0.52 15.46
C ALA A 236 -3.67 -0.94 14.59
N GLU A 237 -3.87 -1.89 13.67
CA GLU A 237 -2.86 -2.33 12.69
C GLU A 237 -2.36 -1.16 11.84
N MET A 238 -3.26 -0.27 11.41
CA MET A 238 -2.93 0.93 10.65
C MET A 238 -2.18 1.98 11.51
N ALA A 239 -2.52 2.12 12.79
CA ALA A 239 -1.91 3.09 13.68
C ALA A 239 -0.44 2.74 14.02
N VAL A 240 -0.08 1.45 14.06
CA VAL A 240 1.27 1.04 14.48
C VAL A 240 2.39 1.58 13.57
N PRO A 241 2.34 1.50 12.23
CA PRO A 241 3.43 1.99 11.40
C PRO A 241 3.58 3.50 11.32
N VAL A 242 2.54 4.27 11.66
CA VAL A 242 2.51 5.74 11.56
C VAL A 242 3.67 6.40 12.33
N PRO A 243 3.88 6.17 13.64
CA PRO A 243 4.99 6.78 14.36
C PRO A 243 6.37 6.37 13.83
N PHE A 244 6.52 5.16 13.29
CA PHE A 244 7.80 4.72 12.70
C PHE A 244 8.10 5.45 11.38
N HIS A 245 7.08 5.66 10.53
CA HIS A 245 7.24 6.46 9.32
C HIS A 245 7.52 7.93 9.64
N ALA A 246 6.80 8.48 10.62
CA ALA A 246 7.05 9.84 11.08
C ALA A 246 8.48 10.00 11.62
N PHE A 247 8.94 9.05 12.43
CA PHE A 247 10.32 9.03 12.93
C PHE A 247 11.35 8.93 11.79
N PHE A 248 11.11 8.07 10.80
CA PHE A 248 11.95 7.98 9.61
C PHE A 248 12.06 9.33 8.88
N GLY A 249 10.94 10.01 8.65
CA GLY A 249 10.93 11.33 8.02
C GLY A 249 11.69 12.38 8.82
N VAL A 250 11.53 12.37 10.15
CA VAL A 250 12.27 13.26 11.07
C VAL A 250 13.77 12.99 11.02
N VAL A 251 14.20 11.73 10.98
CA VAL A 251 15.63 11.38 10.87
C VAL A 251 16.23 11.97 9.59
N LEU A 252 15.57 11.83 8.44
CA LEU A 252 16.04 12.42 7.19
C LEU A 252 16.04 13.95 7.22
N MET A 253 15.01 14.55 7.81
CA MET A 253 14.85 16.00 7.94
C MET A 253 15.89 16.64 8.86
N MET A 254 16.34 15.92 9.88
CA MET A 254 17.32 16.40 10.86
C MET A 254 18.75 15.91 10.60
N ALA A 255 18.96 15.09 9.57
CA ALA A 255 20.28 14.60 9.21
C ALA A 255 21.22 15.75 8.85
N THR A 256 22.46 15.65 9.32
CA THR A 256 23.56 16.59 9.02
C THR A 256 24.49 16.09 7.92
N THR A 257 24.29 14.84 7.49
CA THR A 257 25.02 14.20 6.40
C THR A 257 24.04 13.52 5.44
N VAL A 258 24.45 13.37 4.18
CA VAL A 258 23.70 12.61 3.18
C VAL A 258 23.72 11.14 3.59
N MET A 259 22.55 10.53 3.76
CA MET A 259 22.41 9.14 4.24
C MET A 259 22.53 8.12 3.12
N VAL A 260 22.16 8.51 1.89
CA VAL A 260 22.20 7.65 0.69
C VAL A 260 23.20 8.22 -0.31
N SER A 261 24.28 7.49 -0.54
CA SER A 261 25.44 8.00 -1.29
C SER A 261 25.11 8.26 -2.77
N TYR A 262 24.11 7.59 -3.32
CA TYR A 262 23.63 7.77 -4.69
C TYR A 262 23.29 9.24 -5.02
N TYR A 263 22.69 9.98 -4.09
CA TYR A 263 22.33 11.39 -4.29
C TYR A 263 23.41 12.38 -3.86
N SER A 264 24.63 11.94 -3.55
CA SER A 264 25.71 12.84 -3.10
C SER A 264 26.14 13.86 -4.14
N ALA A 265 25.88 13.59 -5.43
CA ALA A 265 26.20 14.47 -6.54
C ALA A 265 25.00 14.55 -7.52
N PRO A 266 23.94 15.30 -7.18
CA PRO A 266 22.82 15.53 -8.09
C PRO A 266 23.29 16.33 -9.31
N MET A 267 22.54 16.28 -10.40
CA MET A 267 22.94 17.01 -11.61
C MET A 267 23.21 18.50 -11.34
N ALA A 268 24.27 19.04 -11.94
CA ALA A 268 24.66 20.43 -11.76
C ALA A 268 23.57 21.44 -12.17
N SER A 269 22.69 21.08 -13.12
CA SER A 269 21.61 21.97 -13.59
C SER A 269 20.41 22.10 -12.64
N LEU A 270 20.34 21.29 -11.57
CA LEU A 270 19.24 21.36 -10.59
C LEU A 270 19.52 22.31 -9.43
N ASP A 271 20.76 22.79 -9.28
CA ASP A 271 21.19 23.72 -8.21
C ASP A 271 20.69 23.31 -6.80
N ALA A 272 20.61 22.00 -6.55
CA ALA A 272 20.12 21.43 -5.31
C ALA A 272 21.29 20.87 -4.49
N ALA A 273 21.47 21.39 -3.28
CA ALA A 273 22.39 20.77 -2.33
C ALA A 273 21.81 19.42 -1.88
N ALA A 274 22.56 18.33 -2.08
CA ALA A 274 22.12 16.97 -1.75
C ALA A 274 21.54 16.83 -0.34
N LEU A 275 22.16 17.49 0.65
CA LEU A 275 21.69 17.49 2.03
C LEU A 275 20.33 18.18 2.17
N HIS A 276 20.14 19.34 1.54
CA HIS A 276 18.88 20.07 1.60
C HIS A 276 17.75 19.31 0.90
N ASP A 277 18.05 18.69 -0.24
CA ASP A 277 17.08 17.86 -0.96
C ASP A 277 16.66 16.63 -0.13
N GLN A 278 17.61 15.98 0.56
CA GLN A 278 17.31 14.93 1.52
C GLN A 278 16.43 15.41 2.69
N GLN A 279 16.71 16.59 3.25
CA GLN A 279 15.89 17.13 4.34
C GLN A 279 14.47 17.42 3.87
N THR A 280 14.33 17.91 2.63
CA THR A 280 13.02 18.08 1.96
C THR A 280 12.33 16.73 1.77
N ALA A 281 13.05 15.69 1.36
CA ALA A 281 12.55 14.32 1.29
C ALA A 281 12.04 13.83 2.65
N GLY A 282 12.75 14.13 3.74
CA GLY A 282 12.30 13.83 5.10
C GLY A 282 10.97 14.51 5.46
N GLY A 283 10.83 15.79 5.12
CA GLY A 283 9.58 16.53 5.28
C GLY A 283 8.42 15.96 4.46
N ILE A 284 8.68 15.52 3.22
CA ILE A 284 7.72 14.83 2.37
C ILE A 284 7.31 13.49 3.00
N ALA A 285 8.27 12.67 3.42
CA ALA A 285 8.00 11.38 4.06
C ALA A 285 7.14 11.54 5.32
N TRP A 286 7.38 12.60 6.11
CA TRP A 286 6.57 12.92 7.27
C TRP A 286 5.15 13.35 6.88
N GLY A 287 5.01 14.40 6.07
CA GLY A 287 3.71 15.02 5.76
C GLY A 287 2.82 14.19 4.83
N PHE A 288 3.40 13.44 3.90
CA PHE A 288 2.62 12.66 2.91
C PHE A 288 1.77 11.59 3.60
N THR A 289 2.25 10.99 4.70
CA THR A 289 1.57 9.87 5.38
C THR A 289 0.16 10.22 5.89
N GLU A 290 -0.13 11.50 6.13
CA GLU A 290 -1.44 11.94 6.62
C GLU A 290 -2.56 11.72 5.60
N LEU A 291 -2.29 11.97 4.31
CA LEU A 291 -3.31 11.84 3.26
C LEU A 291 -3.79 10.38 3.07
N PRO A 292 -2.91 9.37 2.89
CA PRO A 292 -3.30 7.97 2.86
C PRO A 292 -3.96 7.50 4.16
N THR A 293 -3.46 7.94 5.31
CA THR A 293 -3.97 7.55 6.62
C THR A 293 -5.42 7.99 6.80
N LEU A 294 -5.72 9.27 6.55
CA LEU A 294 -7.08 9.81 6.63
C LEU A 294 -8.03 9.12 5.64
N LEU A 295 -7.55 8.83 4.42
CA LEU A 295 -8.33 8.11 3.42
C LEU A 295 -8.70 6.70 3.90
N VAL A 296 -7.75 5.95 4.46
CA VAL A 296 -8.00 4.61 4.99
C VAL A 296 -8.93 4.65 6.19
N LEU A 297 -8.73 5.58 7.13
CA LEU A 297 -9.61 5.76 8.28
C LEU A 297 -11.05 6.06 7.86
N LEU A 298 -11.24 6.96 6.89
CA LEU A 298 -12.56 7.26 6.34
C LEU A 298 -13.22 6.01 5.76
N VAL A 299 -12.46 5.21 5.00
CA VAL A 299 -12.96 3.96 4.43
C VAL A 299 -13.34 2.96 5.53
N LEU A 300 -12.48 2.76 6.53
CA LEU A 300 -12.74 1.85 7.64
C LEU A 300 -13.95 2.29 8.47
N PHE A 301 -14.10 3.59 8.70
CA PHE A 301 -15.26 4.18 9.37
C PHE A 301 -16.55 3.90 8.59
N ILE A 302 -16.57 4.17 7.28
CA ILE A 302 -17.73 3.89 6.42
C ILE A 302 -18.04 2.38 6.40
N GLN A 303 -17.03 1.51 6.36
CA GLN A 303 -17.22 0.06 6.42
C GLN A 303 -17.84 -0.37 7.75
N TRP A 304 -17.36 0.18 8.87
CA TRP A 304 -17.86 -0.10 10.20
C TRP A 304 -19.31 0.36 10.36
N GLN A 305 -19.63 1.60 10.01
CA GLN A 305 -20.99 2.14 10.07
C GLN A 305 -21.97 1.29 9.25
N ARG A 306 -21.60 0.91 8.01
CA ARG A 306 -22.42 0.04 7.16
C ARG A 306 -22.61 -1.37 7.74
N SER A 307 -21.58 -1.91 8.40
CA SER A 307 -21.67 -3.21 9.07
C SER A 307 -22.65 -3.16 10.23
N ASP A 308 -22.58 -2.11 11.05
CA ASP A 308 -23.42 -1.98 12.24
C ASP A 308 -24.88 -1.72 11.87
N THR A 309 -25.17 -0.89 10.87
CA THR A 309 -26.55 -0.73 10.36
C THR A 309 -27.13 -2.08 9.88
N ARG A 310 -26.33 -2.92 9.22
CA ARG A 310 -26.79 -4.24 8.76
C ARG A 310 -27.05 -5.20 9.92
N ARG A 311 -26.20 -5.17 10.94
CA ARG A 311 -26.35 -5.99 12.15
C ARG A 311 -27.58 -5.57 12.94
N ALA A 312 -27.78 -4.27 13.15
CA ALA A 312 -28.96 -3.72 13.81
C ALA A 312 -30.25 -4.13 13.07
N ALA A 313 -30.30 -3.94 11.75
CA ALA A 313 -31.47 -4.36 10.96
C ALA A 313 -31.69 -5.88 10.95
N ALA A 314 -30.63 -6.69 11.08
CA ALA A 314 -30.74 -8.14 11.20
C ALA A 314 -31.28 -8.57 12.58
N ALA A 315 -30.79 -7.93 13.65
CA ALA A 315 -31.28 -8.13 15.01
C ALA A 315 -32.75 -7.74 15.13
N GLU A 316 -33.15 -6.59 14.58
CA GLU A 316 -34.54 -6.14 14.55
C GLU A 316 -35.46 -7.14 13.82
N ARG A 317 -35.03 -7.65 12.65
CA ARG A 317 -35.77 -8.70 11.92
C ARG A 317 -35.86 -10.02 12.69
N HIS A 318 -34.87 -10.33 13.51
CA HIS A 318 -34.87 -11.52 14.35
C HIS A 318 -35.85 -11.35 15.52
N ALA A 319 -35.74 -10.24 16.25
CA ALA A 319 -36.65 -9.86 17.34
C ALA A 319 -38.12 -9.81 16.87
N ALA A 320 -38.39 -9.23 15.70
CA ALA A 320 -39.73 -9.18 15.12
C ALA A 320 -40.33 -10.57 14.81
N ARG A 321 -39.50 -11.60 14.60
CA ARG A 321 -39.96 -12.97 14.28
C ARG A 321 -40.00 -13.90 15.50
N PHE A 322 -39.07 -13.73 16.43
CA PHE A 322 -38.84 -14.69 17.52
C PHE A 322 -39.05 -14.09 18.92
N GLY A 323 -39.43 -12.81 19.02
CA GLY A 323 -39.36 -12.06 20.26
C GLY A 323 -37.91 -11.70 20.61
N ASP A 324 -37.73 -10.73 21.50
CA ASP A 324 -36.41 -10.34 21.99
C ASP A 324 -36.19 -10.95 23.38
N VAL A 325 -35.84 -12.24 23.40
CA VAL A 325 -35.67 -13.02 24.63
C VAL A 325 -34.64 -12.37 25.57
N GLU A 326 -33.61 -11.72 25.01
CA GLU A 326 -32.56 -11.08 25.78
C GLU A 326 -33.08 -9.79 26.46
N LEU A 327 -33.91 -9.01 25.75
CA LEU A 327 -34.58 -7.83 26.30
C LEU A 327 -35.63 -8.21 27.36
N ASP A 328 -36.37 -9.29 27.12
CA ASP A 328 -37.37 -9.82 28.05
C ASP A 328 -36.72 -10.31 29.35
N GLU A 329 -35.61 -11.05 29.26
CA GLU A 329 -34.83 -11.48 30.42
C GLU A 329 -34.19 -10.30 31.17
N TYR A 330 -33.72 -9.28 30.44
CA TYR A 330 -33.18 -8.06 31.01
C TYR A 330 -34.25 -7.27 31.77
N ASN A 331 -35.41 -7.07 31.18
CA ASN A 331 -36.56 -6.43 31.82
C ASN A 331 -36.98 -7.19 33.08
N ALA A 332 -37.06 -8.52 33.01
CA ALA A 332 -37.34 -9.36 34.17
C ALA A 332 -36.27 -9.23 35.28
N ARG A 333 -35.00 -9.01 34.93
CA ARG A 333 -33.93 -8.73 35.90
C ARG A 333 -34.11 -7.37 36.56
N LEU A 334 -34.41 -6.32 35.80
CA LEU A 334 -34.68 -4.99 36.36
C LEU A 334 -35.89 -5.01 37.30
N GLU A 335 -36.97 -5.72 36.94
CA GLU A 335 -38.12 -5.89 37.83
C GLU A 335 -37.75 -6.59 39.14
N ARG A 336 -36.91 -7.64 39.09
CA ARG A 336 -36.44 -8.33 40.30
C ARG A 336 -35.64 -7.40 41.20
N LEU A 337 -34.82 -6.51 40.65
CA LEU A 337 -34.08 -5.50 41.41
C LEU A 337 -35.03 -4.48 42.03
N ALA A 338 -35.95 -3.91 41.26
CA ALA A 338 -36.94 -2.96 41.75
C ALA A 338 -37.81 -3.52 42.89
N ARG A 339 -38.24 -4.79 42.78
CA ARG A 339 -38.99 -5.49 43.84
C ARG A 339 -38.16 -5.74 45.10
N ARG A 340 -36.84 -5.83 44.98
CA ARG A 340 -35.93 -6.03 46.11
C ARG A 340 -35.72 -4.72 46.86
N ASP A 341 -35.53 -3.61 46.15
CA ASP A 341 -35.40 -2.28 46.73
C ASP A 341 -36.70 -1.81 47.39
N ALA A 342 -37.87 -2.17 46.85
CA ALA A 342 -39.16 -1.87 47.48
C ALA A 342 -39.44 -2.67 48.77
N ARG A 343 -38.62 -3.68 49.09
CA ARG A 343 -38.76 -4.53 50.28
C ARG A 343 -37.70 -4.24 51.36
N SER A 344 -36.74 -3.37 51.08
CA SER A 344 -35.75 -2.84 52.03
C SER A 344 -36.18 -1.48 52.54
#